data_AF-A0A1Y0C5K0-F1
#
_entry.id   AF-A0A1Y0C5K0-F1
#
_cell.length_a   1.000
_cell.length_b   1.000
_cell.length_c   1.000
_cell.angle_alpha   90.00
_cell.angle_beta   90.00
_cell.angle_gamma   90.00
#
_symmetry.space_group_name_H-M   'P 1'
#
loop_
_entity.id
_entity.type
_entity.pdbx_description
1 polymer ?
#
loop_
_entity_poly.entity_id
_entity_poly.type
_entity_poly.pdbx_seq_one_letter_code
_entity_poly.pdbx_strand_id
1 'polypeptide(L)'
;MAVLHTPETRGAKALYYDAGGSSIERDIIGWDKLGRPLVLCGDRLHTADGAPFAHYKEFRTVVMPDVLSIIRESIDRCLDDYKLGRVYDPIYDAVKGELARRRPRALELDYGEGILKEHFGMPLLIHVQEPNVRMSHYGNQVTGTPLVNYLALDPITESIQVVRNATITQRAVATVVVRTYRRGPVGVIGVALISPDTDSPVLKALSSGTGYSVHEAAQTLTDSAVERGWLPAPETSAGHRGVVPAGLHEVRRGDVPDR
;
A
#
# COMPACT_ATOMS: atom_id res chain seq x y z
N MET A 1 23.80 22.95 -1.94
CA MET A 1 24.54 22.20 -0.91
C MET A 1 24.09 20.76 -1.05
N ALA A 2 25.00 19.89 -1.49
CA ALA A 2 24.70 18.47 -1.66
C ALA A 2 24.64 17.80 -0.29
N VAL A 3 23.70 16.89 -0.10
CA VAL A 3 23.65 15.99 1.04
C VAL A 3 24.39 14.72 0.64
N LEU A 4 25.44 14.39 1.38
CA LEU A 4 26.20 13.14 1.19
C LEU A 4 25.32 11.94 1.56
N HIS A 5 25.65 10.77 0.99
CA HIS A 5 24.93 9.51 1.16
C HIS A 5 24.54 9.20 2.60
N THR A 6 23.28 8.82 2.78
CA THR A 6 22.86 7.98 3.90
C THR A 6 23.33 6.54 3.65
N PRO A 7 23.55 5.70 4.69
CA PRO A 7 24.01 4.32 4.51
C PRO A 7 23.14 3.50 3.54
N GLU A 8 21.84 3.75 3.53
CA GLU A 8 20.83 3.09 2.70
C GLU A 8 20.95 3.40 1.20
N THR A 9 21.61 4.51 0.87
CA THR A 9 21.73 5.01 -0.51
C THR A 9 23.15 4.90 -1.05
N ARG A 10 24.07 4.35 -0.26
CA ARG A 10 25.47 4.15 -0.64
C ARG A 10 25.57 3.04 -1.69
N GLY A 11 26.01 3.38 -2.90
CA GLY A 11 26.06 2.46 -4.03
C GLY A 11 24.83 2.53 -4.94
N ALA A 12 23.94 3.50 -4.72
CA ALA A 12 22.84 3.77 -5.66
C ALA A 12 23.38 4.24 -7.01
N LYS A 13 22.72 3.79 -8.09
CA LYS A 13 23.09 4.13 -9.46
C LYS A 13 21.94 4.76 -10.21
N ALA A 14 22.24 5.78 -11.00
CA ALA A 14 21.30 6.36 -11.95
C ALA A 14 21.38 5.57 -13.27
N LEU A 15 20.21 5.13 -13.75
CA LEU A 15 20.07 4.36 -14.98
C LEU A 15 19.57 5.24 -16.12
N TYR A 16 20.33 5.25 -17.21
CA TYR A 16 20.04 6.03 -18.41
C TYR A 16 19.85 5.13 -19.61
N TYR A 17 19.02 5.56 -20.55
CA TYR A 17 18.78 4.85 -21.80
C TYR A 17 19.06 5.72 -23.02
N ASP A 18 19.50 5.07 -24.10
CA ASP A 18 19.54 5.67 -25.43
C ASP A 18 18.22 5.38 -26.19
N ALA A 19 18.07 5.99 -27.37
CA ALA A 19 16.90 5.76 -28.22
C ALA A 19 16.83 4.32 -28.81
N GLY A 20 17.94 3.58 -28.78
CA GLY A 20 18.04 2.19 -29.23
C GLY A 20 17.74 1.15 -28.15
N GLY A 21 17.47 1.58 -26.92
CA GLY A 21 17.21 0.70 -25.77
C GLY A 21 18.46 0.23 -25.02
N SER A 22 19.66 0.66 -25.41
CA SER A 22 20.88 0.41 -24.63
C SER A 22 20.88 1.26 -23.36
N SER A 23 21.44 0.73 -22.28
CA SER A 23 21.49 1.45 -21.00
C SER A 23 22.90 1.64 -20.47
N ILE A 24 23.09 2.73 -19.72
CA ILE A 24 24.28 2.93 -18.89
C ILE A 24 23.90 3.21 -17.44
N GLU A 25 24.77 2.79 -16.54
CA GLU A 25 24.69 3.11 -15.12
C GLU A 25 25.74 4.15 -14.74
N ARG A 26 25.37 5.05 -13.84
CA ARG A 26 26.28 6.03 -13.24
C ARG A 26 26.09 6.07 -11.74
N ASP A 27 27.20 6.10 -11.02
CA ASP A 27 27.15 6.19 -9.56
C ASP A 27 26.53 7.53 -9.16
N ILE A 28 25.56 7.46 -8.25
CA ILE A 28 25.03 8.64 -7.58
C ILE A 28 26.04 8.97 -6.49
N ILE A 29 26.40 10.25 -6.37
CA ILE A 29 27.44 10.75 -5.45
C ILE A 29 26.82 11.55 -4.29
N GLY A 30 25.55 11.91 -4.44
CA GLY A 30 24.77 12.53 -3.39
C GLY A 30 23.39 12.95 -3.89
N TRP A 31 22.69 13.72 -3.07
CA TRP A 31 21.40 14.30 -3.41
C TRP A 31 21.44 15.81 -3.24
N ASP A 32 20.69 16.52 -4.05
CA ASP A 32 20.48 17.95 -3.82
C ASP A 32 19.48 18.19 -2.68
N LYS A 33 19.21 19.46 -2.38
CA LYS A 33 18.27 19.85 -1.31
C LYS A 33 16.83 19.43 -1.57
N LEU A 34 16.49 19.05 -2.81
CA LEU A 34 15.16 18.61 -3.22
C LEU A 34 15.08 17.08 -3.32
N GLY A 35 16.12 16.35 -2.91
CA GLY A 35 16.17 14.90 -2.99
C GLY A 35 16.43 14.36 -4.40
N ARG A 36 16.93 15.19 -5.33
CA ARG A 36 17.28 14.74 -6.68
C ARG A 36 18.67 14.12 -6.67
N PRO A 37 18.87 12.96 -7.32
CA PRO A 37 20.17 12.30 -7.37
C PRO A 37 21.18 13.13 -8.17
N LEU A 38 22.42 13.17 -7.69
CA LEU A 38 23.54 13.90 -8.29
C LEU A 38 24.55 12.90 -8.86
N VAL A 39 24.96 13.12 -10.10
CA VAL A 39 25.95 12.30 -10.83
C VAL A 39 27.12 13.17 -11.31
N LEU A 40 28.30 12.59 -11.45
CA LEU A 40 29.45 13.26 -12.07
C LEU A 40 29.42 13.08 -13.59
N CYS A 41 29.59 14.20 -14.31
CA CYS A 41 29.80 14.23 -15.76
C CYS A 41 31.11 14.98 -16.04
N GLY A 42 32.20 14.24 -16.24
CA GLY A 42 33.53 14.84 -16.30
C GLY A 42 33.95 15.39 -14.94
N ASP A 43 34.23 16.69 -14.87
CA ASP A 43 34.65 17.41 -13.67
C ASP A 43 33.51 18.13 -12.94
N ARG A 44 32.27 18.03 -13.47
CA ARG A 44 31.10 18.75 -12.93
C ARG A 44 30.05 17.80 -12.39
N LEU A 45 29.38 18.27 -11.34
CA LEU A 45 28.26 17.59 -10.71
C LEU A 45 26.95 18.08 -11.34
N HIS A 46 26.13 17.15 -11.80
CA HIS A 46 24.84 17.41 -12.41
C HIS A 46 23.74 16.68 -11.66
N THR A 47 22.50 17.18 -11.70
CA THR A 47 21.34 16.36 -11.35
C THR A 47 21.19 15.26 -12.41
N ALA A 48 20.74 14.08 -12.00
CA ALA A 48 20.70 12.93 -12.90
C ALA A 48 19.84 13.19 -14.15
N ASP A 49 18.75 13.94 -14.01
CA ASP A 49 17.87 14.39 -15.09
C ASP A 49 18.50 15.46 -16.02
N GLY A 50 19.43 16.27 -15.49
CA GLY A 50 20.11 17.35 -16.20
C GLY A 50 21.53 17.01 -16.67
N ALA A 51 21.91 15.74 -16.60
CA ALA A 51 23.23 15.28 -16.96
C ALA A 51 23.44 15.31 -18.49
N PRO A 52 24.47 15.99 -19.02
CA PRO A 52 24.65 16.21 -20.45
C PRO A 52 25.29 15.00 -21.16
N PHE A 53 24.72 13.81 -21.01
CA PHE A 53 25.19 12.62 -21.72
C PHE A 53 24.78 12.67 -23.19
N ALA A 54 25.75 12.67 -24.11
CA ALA A 54 25.50 12.84 -25.54
C ALA A 54 24.58 11.76 -26.14
N HIS A 55 24.76 10.50 -25.71
CA HIS A 55 24.05 9.34 -26.26
C HIS A 55 22.89 8.85 -25.38
N TYR A 56 22.88 9.19 -24.08
CA TYR A 56 21.96 8.63 -23.09
C TYR A 56 21.16 9.75 -22.41
N LYS A 57 20.20 10.31 -23.14
CA LYS A 57 19.49 11.55 -22.75
C LYS A 57 18.36 11.32 -21.73
N GLU A 58 17.87 10.10 -21.60
CA GLU A 58 16.71 9.79 -20.75
C GLU A 58 17.17 9.15 -19.44
N PHE A 59 17.10 9.92 -18.35
CA PHE A 59 17.15 9.39 -16.99
C PHE A 59 15.81 8.74 -16.67
N ARG A 60 15.81 7.46 -16.27
CA ARG A 60 14.57 6.74 -15.93
C ARG A 60 14.37 6.51 -14.45
N THR A 61 15.38 5.97 -13.79
CA THR A 61 15.23 5.48 -12.43
C THR A 61 16.55 5.44 -11.67
N VAL A 62 16.43 5.37 -10.35
CA VAL A 62 17.52 5.05 -9.44
C VAL A 62 17.46 3.57 -9.12
N VAL A 63 18.55 2.85 -9.40
CA VAL A 63 18.76 1.48 -8.94
C VAL A 63 19.36 1.57 -7.55
N MET A 64 18.57 1.19 -6.55
CA MET A 64 19.06 1.09 -5.18
C MET A 64 19.94 -0.15 -5.06
N PRO A 65 21.06 -0.06 -4.33
CA PRO A 65 21.92 -1.20 -4.17
C PRO A 65 21.21 -2.25 -3.33
N ASP A 66 21.40 -3.52 -3.68
CA ASP A 66 20.99 -4.60 -2.80
C ASP A 66 21.87 -4.56 -1.54
N VAL A 67 21.29 -4.05 -0.45
CA VAL A 67 21.96 -3.89 0.84
C VAL A 67 22.51 -5.22 1.34
N LEU A 68 21.84 -6.34 1.02
CA LEU A 68 22.33 -7.68 1.37
C LEU A 68 23.59 -8.03 0.61
N SER A 69 23.66 -7.70 -0.68
CA SER A 69 24.85 -7.89 -1.52
C SER A 69 26.03 -7.03 -1.05
N ILE A 70 25.80 -5.77 -0.66
CA ILE A 70 26.88 -4.89 -0.13
C ILE A 70 27.43 -5.42 1.21
N ILE A 71 26.53 -5.83 2.11
CA ILE A 71 26.93 -6.40 3.40
C ILE A 71 27.71 -7.68 3.17
N ARG A 72 27.23 -8.54 2.25
CA ARG A 72 27.92 -9.76 1.85
C ARG A 72 29.32 -9.50 1.32
N GLU A 73 29.48 -8.62 0.32
CA GLU A 73 30.79 -8.26 -0.22
C GLU A 73 31.74 -7.66 0.84
N SER A 74 31.21 -6.88 1.78
CA SER A 74 32.00 -6.29 2.85
C SER A 74 32.48 -7.35 3.85
N ILE A 75 31.62 -8.32 4.17
CA ILE A 75 31.98 -9.47 5.00
C ILE A 75 33.00 -10.35 4.25
N ASP A 76 32.75 -10.66 2.97
CA ASP A 76 33.61 -11.50 2.15
C ASP A 76 35.01 -10.87 2.01
N ARG A 77 35.10 -9.55 1.75
CA ARG A 77 36.38 -8.82 1.69
C ARG A 77 37.13 -8.84 3.02
N CYS A 78 36.43 -8.60 4.14
CA CYS A 78 37.04 -8.72 5.46
C CYS A 78 37.56 -10.14 5.71
N LEU A 79 36.84 -11.17 5.28
CA LEU A 79 37.22 -12.56 5.55
C LEU A 79 38.32 -13.09 4.61
N ASP A 80 38.36 -12.60 3.38
CA ASP A 80 39.45 -12.84 2.43
C ASP A 80 40.77 -12.26 2.96
N ASP A 81 40.74 -11.05 3.54
CA ASP A 81 41.89 -10.43 4.18
C ASP A 81 42.44 -11.27 5.36
N TYR A 82 41.60 -12.08 6.02
CA TYR A 82 42.00 -12.97 7.11
C TYR A 82 42.21 -14.44 6.68
N LYS A 83 42.05 -14.80 5.39
CA LYS A 83 42.12 -16.19 4.89
C LYS A 83 41.25 -17.19 5.67
N LEU A 84 40.11 -16.74 6.20
CA LEU A 84 39.25 -17.51 7.10
C LEU A 84 38.13 -18.26 6.36
N GLY A 85 38.41 -18.81 5.18
CA GLY A 85 37.43 -19.48 4.30
C GLY A 85 36.71 -20.71 4.87
N ARG A 86 36.91 -21.06 6.16
CA ARG A 86 36.19 -22.12 6.88
C ARG A 86 35.33 -21.64 8.05
N VAL A 87 35.33 -20.36 8.36
CA VAL A 87 34.58 -19.79 9.50
C VAL A 87 33.40 -18.92 9.03
N TYR A 88 33.27 -18.72 7.72
CA TYR A 88 32.22 -17.90 7.13
C TYR A 88 30.83 -18.46 7.37
N ASP A 89 30.55 -19.68 6.92
CA ASP A 89 29.20 -20.26 7.00
C ASP A 89 28.68 -20.32 8.45
N PRO A 90 29.48 -20.75 9.45
CA PRO A 90 29.02 -20.76 10.84
C PRO A 90 28.74 -19.37 11.41
N ILE A 91 29.55 -18.36 11.07
CA ILE A 91 29.34 -16.98 11.54
C ILE A 91 28.12 -16.38 10.83
N TYR A 92 27.99 -16.59 9.52
CA TYR A 92 26.85 -16.13 8.74
C TYR A 92 25.55 -16.73 9.28
N ASP A 93 25.51 -18.04 9.54
CA ASP A 93 24.35 -18.71 10.12
C ASP A 93 24.06 -18.23 11.55
N ALA A 94 25.08 -18.00 12.37
CA ALA A 94 24.92 -17.46 13.72
C ALA A 94 24.37 -16.02 13.69
N VAL A 95 24.91 -15.16 12.83
CA VAL A 95 24.44 -13.77 12.67
C VAL A 95 23.04 -13.73 12.08
N LYS A 96 22.74 -14.58 11.09
CA LYS A 96 21.39 -14.72 10.52
C LYS A 96 20.39 -15.22 11.57
N GLY A 97 20.79 -16.19 12.39
CA GLY A 97 19.98 -16.69 13.50
C GLY A 97 19.74 -15.62 14.58
N GLU A 98 20.77 -14.85 14.93
CA GLU A 98 20.67 -13.78 15.92
C GLU A 98 19.88 -12.58 15.40
N LEU A 99 20.02 -12.22 14.11
CA LEU A 99 19.17 -11.23 13.44
C LEU A 99 17.73 -11.71 13.31
N ALA A 100 17.47 -13.00 13.11
CA ALA A 100 16.11 -13.55 13.15
C ALA A 100 15.51 -13.49 14.56
N ARG A 101 16.33 -13.64 15.61
CA ARG A 101 15.90 -13.52 17.02
C ARG A 101 15.71 -12.07 17.48
N ARG A 102 16.56 -11.15 17.00
CA ARG A 102 16.59 -9.72 17.38
C ARG A 102 15.84 -8.81 16.44
N ARG A 103 15.47 -9.27 15.24
CA ARG A 103 14.37 -8.63 14.52
C ARG A 103 13.28 -8.49 15.56
N PRO A 104 12.77 -7.27 15.84
CA PRO A 104 11.53 -7.18 16.57
C PRO A 104 10.64 -8.18 15.84
N ARG A 105 10.18 -9.23 16.53
CA ARG A 105 9.00 -9.94 16.06
C ARG A 105 8.09 -8.78 15.76
N ALA A 106 7.79 -8.55 14.47
CA ALA A 106 6.72 -7.66 14.11
C ALA A 106 5.64 -8.09 15.08
N LEU A 107 5.16 -7.15 15.93
CA LEU A 107 4.05 -7.47 16.81
C LEU A 107 3.11 -8.27 15.92
N GLU A 108 2.84 -9.52 16.28
CA GLU A 108 1.72 -10.26 15.71
C GLU A 108 0.48 -9.52 16.25
N LEU A 109 0.32 -8.28 15.81
CA LEU A 109 -0.96 -7.72 15.51
C LEU A 109 -1.46 -8.70 14.47
N ASP A 110 -2.49 -9.45 14.82
CA ASP A 110 -3.34 -10.18 13.89
C ASP A 110 -3.90 -9.17 12.88
N TYR A 111 -3.04 -8.65 12.01
CA TYR A 111 -3.39 -7.80 10.91
C TYR A 111 -4.07 -8.75 9.93
N GLY A 112 -5.40 -8.73 9.90
CA GLY A 112 -6.13 -9.30 8.79
C GLY A 112 -5.60 -8.66 7.52
N GLU A 113 -4.96 -9.44 6.65
CA GLU A 113 -4.55 -9.02 5.31
C GLU A 113 -5.82 -8.82 4.47
N GLY A 114 -6.43 -7.67 4.65
CA GLY A 114 -7.62 -7.22 3.97
C GLY A 114 -8.89 -7.93 4.40
N ILE A 115 -9.83 -8.04 3.46
CA ILE A 115 -11.11 -8.72 3.71
C ILE A 115 -10.88 -10.23 3.65
N LEU A 116 -11.26 -10.95 4.70
CA LEU A 116 -11.15 -12.40 4.75
C LEU A 116 -11.99 -13.05 3.64
N LYS A 117 -11.47 -14.13 3.03
CA LYS A 117 -12.16 -14.83 1.93
C LYS A 117 -13.53 -15.36 2.35
N GLU A 118 -13.68 -15.78 3.61
CA GLU A 118 -14.95 -16.24 4.18
C GLU A 118 -16.02 -15.14 4.25
N HIS A 119 -15.62 -13.87 4.24
CA HIS A 119 -16.55 -12.74 4.22
C HIS A 119 -16.93 -12.27 2.80
N PHE A 120 -16.46 -12.96 1.77
CA PHE A 120 -16.82 -12.61 0.40
C PHE A 120 -18.28 -12.99 0.13
N GLY A 121 -19.02 -12.09 -0.51
CA GLY A 121 -20.47 -12.23 -0.70
C GLY A 121 -21.31 -11.81 0.51
N MET A 122 -20.70 -11.51 1.66
CA MET A 122 -21.42 -11.01 2.84
C MET A 122 -21.56 -9.47 2.79
N PRO A 123 -22.65 -8.91 3.33
CA PRO A 123 -22.75 -7.49 3.63
C PRO A 123 -21.66 -7.04 4.63
N LEU A 124 -20.94 -5.98 4.26
CA LEU A 124 -19.85 -5.42 5.04
C LEU A 124 -20.10 -3.95 5.38
N LEU A 125 -19.69 -3.53 6.57
CA LEU A 125 -19.50 -2.12 6.93
C LEU A 125 -18.06 -1.90 7.33
N ILE A 126 -17.34 -1.09 6.55
CA ILE A 126 -15.92 -0.79 6.71
C ILE A 126 -15.78 0.60 7.32
N HIS A 127 -15.28 0.68 8.54
CA HIS A 127 -14.92 1.92 9.24
C HIS A 127 -13.43 2.21 9.05
N VAL A 128 -13.11 3.36 8.45
CA VAL A 128 -11.73 3.73 8.14
C VAL A 128 -11.08 4.39 9.36
N GLN A 129 -10.05 3.75 9.93
CA GLN A 129 -9.30 4.32 11.05
C GLN A 129 -8.21 5.25 10.53
N GLU A 130 -7.38 4.75 9.62
CA GLU A 130 -6.30 5.51 9.01
C GLU A 130 -6.31 5.25 7.50
N PRO A 131 -6.53 6.27 6.66
CA PRO A 131 -6.57 6.07 5.22
C PRO A 131 -5.19 5.72 4.60
N ASN A 132 -4.13 5.72 5.42
CA ASN A 132 -2.71 5.49 5.09
C ASN A 132 -2.38 5.81 3.63
N VAL A 133 -2.54 7.10 3.30
CA VAL A 133 -2.46 7.61 1.94
C VAL A 133 -0.97 7.72 1.59
N ARG A 134 -0.44 6.79 0.79
CA ARG A 134 0.83 7.05 0.10
C ARG A 134 0.53 7.77 -1.20
N MET A 135 1.12 8.95 -1.36
CA MET A 135 1.17 9.57 -2.67
C MET A 135 2.20 8.82 -3.49
N SER A 136 1.78 8.20 -4.60
CA SER A 136 2.76 7.62 -5.52
C SER A 136 3.59 8.76 -6.12
N HIS A 137 4.91 8.58 -6.21
CA HIS A 137 5.82 9.56 -6.82
C HIS A 137 5.51 9.82 -8.31
N TYR A 138 4.73 8.96 -8.96
CA TYR A 138 4.44 9.00 -10.41
C TYR A 138 3.08 9.62 -10.80
N GLY A 139 2.44 10.33 -9.88
CA GLY A 139 1.32 11.22 -10.20
C GLY A 139 -0.05 10.68 -9.77
N ASN A 140 -0.77 11.53 -9.02
CA ASN A 140 -2.20 11.59 -8.68
C ASN A 140 -2.99 10.32 -8.30
N GLN A 141 -2.42 9.12 -8.40
CA GLN A 141 -3.05 7.90 -7.91
C GLN A 141 -2.73 7.71 -6.44
N VAL A 142 -3.81 7.67 -5.66
CA VAL A 142 -3.77 7.34 -4.24
C VAL A 142 -3.57 5.84 -4.14
N THR A 143 -2.35 5.45 -3.78
CA THR A 143 -2.04 4.05 -3.48
C THR A 143 -1.85 3.99 -1.97
N GLY A 144 -2.79 3.38 -1.28
CA GLY A 144 -2.75 3.29 0.18
C GLY A 144 -3.33 1.96 0.61
N THR A 145 -2.78 1.39 1.66
CA THR A 145 -3.32 0.23 2.36
C THR A 145 -4.02 0.77 3.61
N PRO A 146 -5.30 1.17 3.54
CA PRO A 146 -5.97 1.78 4.67
C PRO A 146 -6.09 0.78 5.81
N LEU A 147 -5.90 1.27 7.03
CA LEU A 147 -6.20 0.54 8.26
C LEU A 147 -7.67 0.75 8.58
N VAL A 148 -8.42 -0.34 8.68
CA VAL A 148 -9.87 -0.32 8.87
C VAL A 148 -10.30 -1.28 9.98
N ASN A 149 -11.44 -0.97 10.58
CA ASN A 149 -12.25 -1.98 11.25
C ASN A 149 -13.41 -2.31 10.32
N TYR A 150 -13.90 -3.55 10.30
CA TYR A 150 -15.11 -3.85 9.56
C TYR A 150 -16.00 -4.87 10.27
N LEU A 151 -17.28 -4.78 9.97
CA LEU A 151 -18.32 -5.74 10.35
C LEU A 151 -18.66 -6.58 9.12
N ALA A 152 -18.81 -7.89 9.30
CA ALA A 152 -19.37 -8.78 8.30
C ALA A 152 -20.65 -9.41 8.86
N LEU A 153 -21.77 -9.26 8.15
CA LEU A 153 -23.05 -9.85 8.51
C LEU A 153 -23.20 -11.17 7.75
N ASP A 154 -23.22 -12.30 8.46
CA ASP A 154 -23.53 -13.59 7.87
C ASP A 154 -25.03 -13.65 7.58
N PRO A 155 -25.45 -13.78 6.30
CA PRO A 155 -26.85 -13.72 5.96
C PRO A 155 -27.64 -14.99 6.38
N ILE A 156 -26.96 -16.07 6.76
CA ILE A 156 -27.59 -17.34 7.14
C ILE A 156 -27.80 -17.38 8.64
N THR A 157 -26.79 -16.98 9.42
CA THR A 157 -26.84 -17.05 10.89
C THR A 157 -27.28 -15.75 11.55
N GLU A 158 -27.39 -14.67 10.77
CA GLU A 158 -27.62 -13.29 11.25
C GLU A 158 -26.52 -12.80 12.22
N SER A 159 -25.40 -13.52 12.31
CA SER A 159 -24.30 -13.18 13.21
C SER A 159 -23.42 -12.09 12.61
N ILE A 160 -22.90 -11.21 13.46
CA ILE A 160 -22.00 -10.13 13.07
C ILE A 160 -20.59 -10.48 13.53
N GLN A 161 -19.73 -10.71 12.56
CA GLN A 161 -18.31 -10.90 12.78
C GLN A 161 -17.61 -9.55 12.77
N VAL A 162 -16.74 -9.34 13.77
CA VAL A 162 -16.02 -8.08 13.98
C VAL A 162 -14.56 -8.29 13.67
N VAL A 163 -14.04 -7.58 12.68
CA VAL A 163 -12.62 -7.60 12.35
C VAL A 163 -12.04 -6.22 12.63
N ARG A 164 -10.95 -6.19 13.40
CA ARG A 164 -10.28 -4.96 13.84
C ARG A 164 -8.89 -4.85 13.23
N ASN A 165 -8.44 -3.62 13.03
CA ASN A 165 -7.09 -3.30 12.54
C ASN A 165 -6.73 -4.06 11.25
N ALA A 166 -7.70 -4.27 10.36
CA ALA A 166 -7.49 -4.92 9.08
C ALA A 166 -6.78 -3.96 8.13
N THR A 167 -5.74 -4.43 7.45
CA THR A 167 -5.03 -3.65 6.45
C THR A 167 -5.52 -4.05 5.07
N ILE A 168 -6.26 -3.18 4.38
CA ILE A 168 -6.82 -3.52 3.06
C ILE A 168 -5.71 -3.49 1.99
N THR A 169 -5.17 -4.66 1.66
CA THR A 169 -4.15 -4.85 0.62
C THR A 169 -4.75 -5.00 -0.78
N GLN A 170 -6.04 -5.33 -0.89
CA GLN A 170 -6.72 -5.50 -2.18
C GLN A 170 -6.90 -4.14 -2.86
N ARG A 171 -6.12 -3.87 -3.92
CA ARG A 171 -6.04 -2.55 -4.58
C ARG A 171 -7.39 -1.94 -4.93
N ALA A 172 -8.30 -2.70 -5.54
CA ALA A 172 -9.60 -2.17 -5.96
C ALA A 172 -10.49 -1.82 -4.75
N VAL A 173 -10.50 -2.66 -3.72
CA VAL A 173 -11.22 -2.39 -2.45
C VAL A 173 -10.63 -1.15 -1.76
N ALA A 174 -9.30 -1.11 -1.60
CA ALA A 174 -8.61 0.01 -0.97
C ALA A 174 -8.91 1.34 -1.69
N THR A 175 -8.93 1.33 -3.02
CA THR A 175 -9.26 2.52 -3.82
C THR A 175 -10.66 3.04 -3.54
N VAL A 176 -11.67 2.15 -3.47
CA VAL A 176 -13.04 2.52 -3.14
C VAL A 176 -13.12 3.08 -1.72
N VAL A 177 -12.52 2.38 -0.75
CA VAL A 177 -12.54 2.79 0.66
C VAL A 177 -11.92 4.19 0.86
N VAL A 178 -10.71 4.41 0.32
CA VAL A 178 -10.02 5.70 0.45
C VAL A 178 -10.77 6.82 -0.30
N ARG A 179 -11.34 6.53 -1.47
CA ARG A 179 -12.13 7.51 -2.23
C ARG A 179 -13.40 7.92 -1.47
N THR A 180 -14.09 6.97 -0.86
CA THR A 180 -15.30 7.26 -0.07
C THR A 180 -14.95 8.03 1.19
N TYR A 181 -13.90 7.65 1.92
CA TYR A 181 -13.43 8.38 3.09
C TYR A 181 -13.15 9.86 2.81
N ARG A 182 -12.48 10.16 1.70
CA ARG A 182 -12.17 11.55 1.29
C ARG A 182 -13.41 12.40 1.00
N ARG A 183 -14.56 11.79 0.70
CA ARG A 183 -15.81 12.52 0.47
C ARG A 183 -16.51 12.92 1.76
N GLY A 184 -16.00 12.51 2.93
CA GLY A 184 -16.57 12.82 4.24
C GLY A 184 -17.19 11.64 5.01
N PRO A 185 -17.73 10.57 4.36
CA PRO A 185 -18.23 9.41 5.09
C PRO A 185 -17.13 8.68 5.88
N VAL A 186 -17.39 8.43 7.15
CA VAL A 186 -16.49 7.69 8.06
C VAL A 186 -16.60 6.16 7.85
N GLY A 187 -17.68 5.70 7.23
CA GLY A 187 -17.96 4.29 6.95
C GLY A 187 -18.33 4.03 5.49
N VAL A 188 -18.01 2.83 5.00
CA VAL A 188 -18.34 2.34 3.66
C VAL A 188 -19.12 1.03 3.79
N ILE A 189 -20.33 0.98 3.24
CA ILE A 189 -21.16 -0.23 3.23
C ILE A 189 -21.12 -0.86 1.83
N GLY A 190 -20.96 -2.18 1.75
CA GLY A 190 -20.90 -2.89 0.48
C GLY A 190 -20.76 -4.40 0.62
N VAL A 191 -20.42 -5.07 -0.48
CA VAL A 191 -20.14 -6.50 -0.55
C VAL A 191 -18.81 -6.70 -1.29
N ALA A 192 -17.90 -7.45 -0.70
CA ALA A 192 -16.67 -7.85 -1.36
C ALA A 192 -16.94 -9.06 -2.26
N LEU A 193 -16.57 -8.98 -3.54
CA LEU A 193 -16.79 -10.02 -4.54
C LEU A 193 -15.51 -10.21 -5.37
N ILE A 194 -15.33 -11.42 -5.93
CA ILE A 194 -14.30 -11.65 -6.95
C ILE A 194 -14.85 -11.15 -8.28
N SER A 195 -14.11 -10.25 -8.94
CA SER A 195 -14.46 -9.78 -10.28
C SER A 195 -14.23 -10.91 -11.30
N PRO A 196 -15.22 -11.27 -12.13
CA PRO A 196 -15.05 -12.34 -13.12
C PRO A 196 -14.02 -11.99 -14.19
N ASP A 197 -13.79 -10.70 -14.46
CA ASP A 197 -12.92 -10.23 -15.56
C ASP A 197 -11.45 -10.21 -15.15
N THR A 198 -11.15 -9.96 -13.87
CA THR A 198 -9.79 -9.70 -13.37
C THR A 198 -9.36 -10.67 -12.28
N ASP A 199 -10.22 -11.61 -11.88
CA ASP A 199 -10.04 -12.52 -10.75
C ASP A 199 -9.57 -11.82 -9.46
N SER A 200 -9.94 -10.54 -9.33
CA SER A 200 -9.45 -9.66 -8.27
C SER A 200 -10.61 -9.25 -7.36
N PRO A 201 -10.40 -9.14 -6.03
CA PRO A 201 -11.43 -8.68 -5.11
C PRO A 201 -11.82 -7.23 -5.38
N VAL A 202 -13.12 -6.98 -5.51
CA VAL A 202 -13.73 -5.66 -5.70
C VAL A 202 -14.82 -5.43 -4.66
N LEU A 203 -14.97 -4.19 -4.22
CA LEU A 203 -16.05 -3.78 -3.32
C LEU A 203 -17.19 -3.19 -4.15
N LYS A 204 -18.37 -3.81 -4.09
CA LYS A 204 -19.59 -3.33 -4.76
C LYS A 204 -20.60 -2.85 -3.73
N ALA A 205 -21.53 -2.00 -4.16
CA ALA A 205 -22.69 -1.64 -3.33
C ALA A 205 -23.54 -2.88 -3.01
N LEU A 206 -24.27 -2.83 -1.90
CA LEU A 206 -25.26 -3.85 -1.56
C LEU A 206 -26.27 -3.98 -2.70
N SER A 207 -26.60 -5.22 -3.07
CA SER A 207 -27.61 -5.53 -4.08
C SER A 207 -28.55 -6.59 -3.55
N SER A 208 -29.77 -6.64 -4.06
CA SER A 208 -30.90 -7.46 -3.56
C SER A 208 -30.75 -8.99 -3.73
N GLY A 209 -29.53 -9.51 -3.87
CA GLY A 209 -29.24 -10.94 -4.07
C GLY A 209 -28.66 -11.66 -2.86
N THR A 210 -28.45 -10.99 -1.72
CA THR A 210 -27.68 -11.53 -0.57
C THR A 210 -28.53 -12.14 0.55
N GLY A 211 -29.79 -12.51 0.30
CA GLY A 211 -30.70 -13.06 1.31
C GLY A 211 -31.34 -12.02 2.25
N TYR A 212 -30.85 -10.78 2.26
CA TYR A 212 -31.43 -9.62 2.96
C TYR A 212 -31.95 -8.58 2.00
N SER A 213 -32.94 -7.80 2.43
CA SER A 213 -33.18 -6.51 1.77
C SER A 213 -31.98 -5.60 2.03
N VAL A 214 -31.61 -4.80 1.02
CA VAL A 214 -30.48 -3.85 1.12
C VAL A 214 -30.63 -2.93 2.34
N HIS A 215 -31.87 -2.56 2.67
CA HIS A 215 -32.18 -1.69 3.79
C HIS A 215 -31.93 -2.37 5.14
N GLU A 216 -32.39 -3.60 5.33
CA GLU A 216 -32.19 -4.34 6.59
C GLU A 216 -30.71 -4.58 6.87
N ALA A 217 -29.95 -5.07 5.88
CA ALA A 217 -28.52 -5.30 6.05
C ALA A 217 -27.77 -4.01 6.40
N ALA A 218 -28.07 -2.90 5.70
CA ALA A 218 -27.46 -1.61 5.98
C ALA A 218 -27.81 -1.10 7.39
N GLN A 219 -29.07 -1.26 7.81
CA GLN A 219 -29.54 -0.84 9.13
C GLN A 219 -28.84 -1.65 10.25
N THR A 220 -28.87 -2.98 10.16
CA THR A 220 -28.24 -3.88 11.14
C THR A 220 -26.75 -3.61 11.31
N LEU A 221 -26.03 -3.43 10.20
CA LEU A 221 -24.61 -3.09 10.23
C LEU A 221 -24.37 -1.71 10.85
N THR A 222 -25.20 -0.72 10.52
CA THR A 222 -25.08 0.65 11.05
C THR A 222 -25.34 0.68 12.56
N ASP A 223 -26.41 0.04 13.03
CA ASP A 223 -26.75 -0.02 14.46
C ASP A 223 -25.63 -0.69 15.25
N SER A 224 -25.06 -1.77 14.70
CA SER A 224 -23.94 -2.47 15.32
C SER A 224 -22.66 -1.64 15.36
N ALA A 225 -22.42 -0.82 14.34
CA ALA A 225 -21.29 0.10 14.30
C ALA A 225 -21.46 1.26 15.29
N VAL A 226 -22.69 1.75 15.48
CA VAL A 226 -23.05 2.77 16.47
C VAL A 226 -22.87 2.25 17.89
N GLU A 227 -23.38 1.04 18.18
CA GLU A 227 -23.20 0.37 19.48
C GLU A 227 -21.72 0.25 19.87
N ARG A 228 -20.85 0.05 18.87
CA ARG A 228 -19.39 -0.07 19.05
C ARG A 228 -18.66 1.27 19.05
N GLY A 229 -19.36 2.38 18.86
CA GLY A 229 -18.80 3.73 18.82
C GLY A 229 -17.95 4.02 17.56
N TRP A 230 -18.17 3.30 16.47
CA TRP A 230 -17.46 3.52 15.20
C TRP A 230 -18.14 4.59 14.34
N LEU A 231 -19.46 4.67 14.43
CA LEU A 231 -20.25 5.69 13.75
C LEU A 231 -20.99 6.52 14.81
N PRO A 232 -21.26 7.81 14.53
CA PRO A 232 -22.15 8.60 15.38
C PRO A 232 -23.54 7.97 15.36
N ALA A 233 -24.22 7.99 16.51
CA ALA A 233 -25.62 7.59 16.55
C ALA A 233 -26.41 8.44 15.54
N PRO A 234 -27.38 7.85 14.81
CA PRO A 234 -28.24 8.64 13.94
C PRO A 234 -28.91 9.69 14.81
N GLU A 235 -28.59 10.96 14.59
CA GLU A 235 -29.21 12.04 15.35
C GLU A 235 -30.72 11.88 15.18
N THR A 236 -31.43 11.64 16.29
CA THR A 236 -32.89 11.68 16.38
C THR A 236 -33.36 13.10 16.08
N SER A 237 -33.23 13.51 14.82
CA SER A 237 -33.54 14.82 14.31
C SER A 237 -34.94 14.75 13.72
N ALA A 238 -35.92 14.97 14.59
CA ALA A 238 -37.24 15.41 14.17
C ALA A 238 -37.07 16.66 13.30
N GLY A 239 -37.21 16.53 11.98
CA GLY A 239 -37.41 17.66 11.08
C GLY A 239 -36.29 18.01 10.09
N HIS A 240 -35.27 17.17 9.89
CA HIS A 240 -34.40 17.29 8.72
C HIS A 240 -34.53 16.08 7.81
N ARG A 241 -34.91 16.33 6.55
CA ARG A 241 -35.04 15.34 5.49
C ARG A 241 -33.82 14.43 5.48
N GLY A 242 -34.11 13.13 5.57
CA GLY A 242 -33.19 12.00 5.59
C GLY A 242 -31.74 12.29 5.24
N VAL A 243 -30.87 12.06 6.21
CA VAL A 243 -29.54 11.51 5.93
C VAL A 243 -29.78 10.12 5.30
N VAL A 244 -30.13 10.11 4.02
CA VAL A 244 -29.79 8.98 3.18
C VAL A 244 -28.27 8.95 3.19
N PRO A 245 -27.61 7.85 3.59
CA PRO A 245 -26.16 7.77 3.54
C PRO A 245 -25.74 8.14 2.11
N ALA A 246 -25.03 9.26 1.99
CA ALA A 246 -24.53 9.77 0.73
C ALA A 246 -23.51 8.75 0.19
N GLY A 247 -24.01 7.77 -0.55
CA GLY A 247 -23.27 6.56 -0.90
C GLY A 247 -24.10 5.46 -1.57
N LEU A 248 -25.44 5.45 -1.42
CA LEU A 248 -26.33 4.70 -2.32
C LEU A 248 -26.49 5.45 -3.66
N HIS A 249 -25.37 5.77 -4.31
CA HIS A 249 -25.41 5.99 -5.74
C HIS A 249 -25.39 4.61 -6.39
N GLU A 250 -26.53 4.24 -6.97
CA GLU A 250 -26.56 3.38 -8.14
C GLU A 250 -25.36 3.77 -9.01
N VAL A 251 -24.35 2.89 -9.09
CA VAL A 251 -23.33 3.00 -10.13
C VAL A 251 -24.10 2.80 -11.42
N ARG A 252 -24.58 3.90 -12.02
CA ARG A 252 -25.11 3.87 -13.37
C ARG A 252 -24.05 3.22 -14.24
N ARG A 253 -24.40 2.10 -14.89
CA ARG A 253 -23.64 1.53 -15.99
C ARG A 253 -23.39 2.67 -16.99
N GLY A 254 -22.19 3.22 -17.02
CA GLY A 254 -21.88 4.38 -17.85
C GLY A 254 -20.45 4.87 -17.79
N ASP A 255 -19.78 4.80 -16.63
CA ASP A 255 -18.41 5.32 -16.49
C ASP A 255 -17.37 4.18 -16.49
N VAL A 256 -17.23 3.52 -17.64
CA VAL A 256 -15.98 2.86 -18.02
C VAL A 256 -15.41 3.71 -19.17
N PRO A 257 -14.29 4.43 -18.99
CA PRO A 257 -13.62 5.03 -20.13
C PRO A 257 -13.03 3.89 -20.96
N ASP A 258 -13.47 3.76 -22.21
CA ASP A 258 -12.70 3.05 -23.22
C ASP A 258 -11.40 3.85 -23.45
N ARG A 259 -10.31 3.33 -22.86
CA ARG A 259 -8.88 3.46 -23.20
C ARG A 259 -7.99 3.65 -21.99
#